data_AF-A0A538REI3-F1
#
_entry.id   AF-A0A538REI3-F1
#
_cell.length_a   1.000
_cell.length_b   1.000
_cell.length_c   1.000
_cell.angle_alpha   90.00
_cell.angle_beta   90.00
_cell.angle_gamma   90.00
#
_symmetry.space_group_name_H-M   'P 1'
#
loop_
_entity.id
_entity.type
_entity.pdbx_description
1 polymer ?
#
loop_
_entity_poly.entity_id
_entity_poly.type
_entity_poly.pdbx_seq_one_letter_code
_entity_poly.pdbx_strand_id
1 'polypeptide(L)'
;MAILILLLLPGSIFNPIYSSEDLARLPCESTASRFFYPVEFDADGNILNEDQLHAAKVAAITRRDIIIFVHGWDKTAGSVDGDYQDFLCRLYWRGVDNQYLAEDQAIVIGVFWPSTILRNHEDFPLIKPFSYYIIRARADTIAVEGVQKRLLPAILDTAERDHEMRLHIIGHSFGARRLIKAVSDYFSKSIIDKLPHYFSSVNVVLLLPAIEPGIENSQASQFILEINQVLGEMDRVRRMKPEHLRIFNVYSERDWANRFLFPISEALNFKMPYCSIGACGEPSAPVLTVDEAGTINEWTPNIGRIWNVRADSIISSHSDIYKGRIAGLIWKLITAKELAPSDLEITRSLTP
;
A
#
# COMPACT_ATOMS: atom_id res chain seq x y z
N MET A 1 -29.03 -49.17 -12.90
CA MET A 1 -28.79 -47.86 -13.56
C MET A 1 -28.00 -46.99 -12.60
N ALA A 2 -26.69 -46.90 -12.77
CA ALA A 2 -25.84 -45.94 -12.09
C ALA A 2 -25.37 -44.94 -13.17
N ILE A 3 -25.76 -43.67 -13.02
CA ILE A 3 -25.36 -42.61 -13.93
C ILE A 3 -23.96 -42.18 -13.50
N LEU A 4 -22.95 -42.66 -14.23
CA LEU A 4 -21.58 -42.19 -14.14
C LEU A 4 -21.52 -40.83 -14.85
N ILE A 5 -21.51 -39.74 -14.09
CA ILE A 5 -21.25 -38.41 -14.63
C ILE A 5 -19.76 -38.37 -14.96
N LEU A 6 -19.44 -38.55 -16.25
CA LEU A 6 -18.13 -38.27 -16.80
C LEU A 6 -17.92 -36.75 -16.72
N LEU A 7 -17.26 -36.27 -15.67
CA LEU A 7 -16.65 -34.95 -15.66
C LEU A 7 -15.55 -34.97 -16.72
N LEU A 8 -15.86 -34.40 -17.89
CA LEU A 8 -14.87 -34.00 -18.88
C LEU A 8 -13.98 -32.94 -18.22
N LEU A 9 -12.90 -33.38 -17.58
CA LEU A 9 -11.78 -32.50 -17.24
C LEU A 9 -11.28 -31.93 -18.58
N PRO A 10 -11.33 -30.61 -18.81
CA PRO A 10 -10.59 -30.03 -19.92
C PRO A 10 -9.13 -30.45 -19.71
N GLY A 11 -8.51 -30.95 -20.79
CA GLY A 11 -7.12 -31.39 -20.77
C GLY A 11 -6.26 -30.39 -20.01
N SER A 12 -5.41 -30.92 -19.14
CA SER A 12 -4.38 -30.19 -18.42
C SER A 12 -3.47 -29.47 -19.41
N ILE A 13 -3.90 -28.27 -19.83
CA ILE A 13 -3.01 -27.23 -20.31
C ILE A 13 -2.20 -26.88 -19.07
N PHE A 14 -0.98 -27.39 -19.00
CA PHE A 14 0.03 -26.87 -18.09
C PHE A 14 0.21 -25.40 -18.44
N ASN A 15 -0.58 -24.52 -17.81
CA ASN A 15 -0.27 -23.11 -17.80
C ASN A 15 1.11 -22.97 -17.15
N PRO A 16 2.07 -22.29 -17.80
CA PRO A 16 3.38 -22.10 -17.21
C PRO A 16 3.23 -21.48 -15.82
N ILE A 17 4.05 -21.92 -14.88
CA ILE A 17 4.11 -21.34 -13.54
C ILE A 17 4.76 -19.96 -13.70
N TYR A 18 3.96 -18.97 -14.04
CA TYR A 18 4.38 -17.58 -14.03
C TYR A 18 4.84 -17.21 -12.63
N SER A 19 6.00 -16.60 -12.55
CA SER A 19 6.57 -16.02 -11.33
C SER A 19 6.93 -14.56 -11.58
N SER A 20 7.25 -13.83 -10.53
CA SER A 20 7.78 -12.48 -10.68
C SER A 20 9.13 -12.40 -11.42
N GLU A 21 9.81 -13.54 -11.64
CA GLU A 21 10.98 -13.60 -12.53
C GLU A 21 10.60 -13.28 -13.99
N ASP A 22 9.38 -13.59 -14.41
CA ASP A 22 8.83 -13.20 -15.72
C ASP A 22 8.48 -11.70 -15.79
N LEU A 23 8.43 -11.02 -14.63
CA LEU A 23 8.13 -9.58 -14.49
C LEU A 23 9.40 -8.73 -14.30
N ALA A 24 10.58 -9.29 -14.52
CA ALA A 24 11.86 -8.65 -14.17
C ALA A 24 12.10 -7.28 -14.83
N ARG A 25 11.32 -6.91 -15.86
CA ARG A 25 11.34 -5.59 -16.49
C ARG A 25 9.92 -5.17 -16.91
N LEU A 26 9.51 -3.94 -16.54
CA LEU A 26 8.26 -3.36 -17.03
C LEU A 26 8.38 -2.94 -18.51
N PRO A 27 7.28 -2.90 -19.28
CA PRO A 27 7.31 -2.49 -20.69
C PRO A 27 7.87 -1.08 -20.94
N CYS A 28 7.79 -0.21 -19.94
CA CYS A 28 8.28 1.17 -20.01
C CYS A 28 9.72 1.36 -19.48
N GLU A 29 10.38 0.30 -19.03
CA GLU A 29 11.77 0.36 -18.58
C GLU A 29 12.74 0.13 -19.76
N SER A 30 13.89 0.80 -19.68
CA SER A 30 15.02 0.56 -20.58
C SER A 30 16.21 -0.01 -19.81
N THR A 31 17.25 -0.45 -20.50
CA THR A 31 18.52 -0.84 -19.87
C THR A 31 19.18 0.30 -19.10
N ALA A 32 18.90 1.56 -19.46
CA ALA A 32 19.47 2.74 -18.82
C ALA A 32 18.59 3.33 -17.69
N SER A 33 17.31 2.97 -17.63
CA SER A 33 16.34 3.49 -16.67
C SER A 33 15.55 2.34 -16.05
N ARG A 34 16.22 1.58 -15.18
CA ARG A 34 15.59 0.55 -14.36
C ARG A 34 15.17 1.17 -13.02
N PHE A 35 13.89 1.16 -12.76
CA PHE A 35 13.28 1.69 -11.54
C PHE A 35 12.39 0.67 -10.84
N PHE A 36 12.00 -0.42 -11.49
CA PHE A 36 11.10 -1.44 -10.93
C PHE A 36 11.86 -2.67 -10.42
N TYR A 37 11.48 -3.08 -9.22
CA TYR A 37 12.05 -4.22 -8.52
C TYR A 37 10.90 -5.07 -7.93
N PRO A 38 10.55 -6.19 -8.56
CA PRO A 38 9.57 -7.11 -7.98
C PRO A 38 10.19 -7.83 -6.79
N VAL A 39 9.42 -8.04 -5.72
CA VAL A 39 9.77 -8.91 -4.59
C VAL A 39 8.60 -9.83 -4.32
N GLU A 40 8.83 -11.13 -4.49
CA GLU A 40 7.79 -12.15 -4.35
C GLU A 40 7.87 -12.89 -3.01
N PHE A 41 6.70 -13.09 -2.43
CA PHE A 41 6.50 -13.79 -1.18
C PHE A 41 5.69 -15.08 -1.39
N ASP A 42 5.97 -16.09 -0.58
CA ASP A 42 5.08 -17.25 -0.44
C ASP A 42 3.87 -16.92 0.45
N ALA A 43 2.99 -17.90 0.66
CA ALA A 43 1.78 -17.70 1.47
C ALA A 43 2.07 -17.45 2.97
N ASP A 44 3.28 -17.77 3.43
CA ASP A 44 3.74 -17.59 4.80
C ASP A 44 4.55 -16.28 4.97
N GLY A 45 4.69 -15.51 3.89
CA GLY A 45 5.44 -14.26 3.87
C GLY A 45 6.96 -14.45 3.83
N ASN A 46 7.46 -15.62 3.43
CA ASN A 46 8.89 -15.80 3.12
C ASN A 46 9.20 -15.28 1.73
N ILE A 47 10.43 -14.80 1.54
CA ILE A 47 10.94 -14.40 0.22
C ILE A 47 11.10 -15.64 -0.65
N LEU A 48 10.50 -15.63 -1.84
CA LEU A 48 10.62 -16.74 -2.78
C LEU A 48 11.93 -16.68 -3.59
N ASN A 49 12.41 -15.48 -3.89
CA ASN A 49 13.65 -15.25 -4.61
C ASN A 49 14.51 -14.20 -3.87
N GLU A 50 15.63 -14.64 -3.29
CA GLU A 50 16.54 -13.75 -2.56
C GLU A 50 17.29 -12.77 -3.46
N ASP A 51 17.50 -13.09 -4.74
CA ASP A 51 18.13 -12.19 -5.71
C ASP A 51 17.24 -10.98 -6.00
N GLN A 52 15.91 -11.16 -5.97
CA GLN A 52 14.95 -10.06 -6.08
C GLN A 52 15.04 -9.08 -4.91
N LEU A 53 15.04 -9.62 -3.68
CA LEU A 53 15.20 -8.80 -2.48
C LEU A 53 16.57 -8.12 -2.48
N HIS A 54 17.62 -8.83 -2.87
CA HIS A 54 18.96 -8.29 -2.98
C HIS A 54 19.03 -7.14 -4.00
N ALA A 55 18.42 -7.31 -5.17
CA ALA A 55 18.38 -6.27 -6.20
C ALA A 55 17.62 -5.02 -5.73
N ALA A 56 16.45 -5.20 -5.11
CA ALA A 56 15.67 -4.10 -4.52
C ALA A 56 16.47 -3.36 -3.44
N LYS A 57 17.14 -4.13 -2.56
CA LYS A 57 18.02 -3.60 -1.51
C LYS A 57 19.15 -2.78 -2.09
N VAL A 58 19.94 -3.34 -3.02
CA VAL A 58 21.08 -2.64 -3.65
C VAL A 58 20.62 -1.35 -4.32
N ALA A 59 19.49 -1.40 -5.02
CA ALA A 59 18.92 -0.22 -5.65
C ALA A 59 18.51 0.83 -4.61
N ALA A 60 17.92 0.45 -3.49
CA ALA A 60 17.43 1.38 -2.47
C ALA A 60 18.55 2.14 -1.73
N ILE A 61 19.77 1.61 -1.68
CA ILE A 61 20.88 2.18 -0.87
C ILE A 61 21.12 3.66 -1.16
N THR A 62 21.07 4.06 -2.44
CA THR A 62 21.42 5.41 -2.90
C THR A 62 20.22 6.22 -3.36
N ARG A 63 18.99 5.74 -3.11
CA ARG A 63 17.76 6.31 -3.69
C ARG A 63 17.03 7.14 -2.66
N ARG A 64 16.61 8.32 -3.08
CA ARG A 64 15.83 9.24 -2.25
C ARG A 64 14.39 8.76 -2.10
N ASP A 65 13.80 8.28 -3.17
CA ASP A 65 12.37 7.95 -3.23
C ASP A 65 12.16 6.45 -3.32
N ILE A 66 11.68 5.86 -2.24
CA ILE A 66 11.34 4.44 -2.17
C ILE A 66 9.83 4.30 -2.20
N ILE A 67 9.30 3.78 -3.30
CA ILE A 67 7.88 3.49 -3.47
C ILE A 67 7.68 1.99 -3.31
N ILE A 68 6.87 1.55 -2.35
CA ILE A 68 6.48 0.16 -2.16
C ILE A 68 5.01 0.05 -2.56
N PHE A 69 4.69 -0.79 -3.55
CA PHE A 69 3.32 -1.02 -4.00
C PHE A 69 2.87 -2.45 -3.69
N VAL A 70 1.76 -2.61 -2.97
CA VAL A 70 1.18 -3.89 -2.57
C VAL A 70 -0.19 -4.08 -3.22
N HIS A 71 -0.32 -5.08 -4.09
CA HIS A 71 -1.57 -5.35 -4.81
C HIS A 71 -2.65 -6.04 -3.93
N GLY A 72 -3.90 -5.94 -4.37
CA GLY A 72 -5.06 -6.60 -3.76
C GLY A 72 -5.23 -8.08 -4.12
N TRP A 73 -6.41 -8.62 -3.75
CA TRP A 73 -6.85 -9.98 -4.05
C TRP A 73 -7.13 -10.18 -5.54
N ASP A 74 -7.02 -11.42 -5.99
CA ASP A 74 -7.36 -11.90 -7.32
C ASP A 74 -6.35 -11.44 -8.39
N LYS A 75 -5.06 -11.39 -7.99
CA LYS A 75 -3.92 -11.11 -8.86
C LYS A 75 -2.91 -12.26 -8.78
N THR A 76 -2.41 -12.69 -9.93
CA THR A 76 -1.40 -13.76 -10.03
C THR A 76 -0.14 -13.21 -10.70
N ALA A 77 1.02 -13.84 -10.55
CA ALA A 77 2.26 -13.36 -11.18
C ALA A 77 2.19 -13.36 -12.72
N GLY A 78 1.40 -14.27 -13.32
CA GLY A 78 1.12 -14.29 -14.76
C GLY A 78 -0.02 -13.38 -15.20
N SER A 79 -0.94 -13.06 -14.28
CA SER A 79 -2.08 -12.15 -14.46
C SER A 79 -1.86 -10.82 -13.73
N VAL A 80 -0.60 -10.43 -13.52
CA VAL A 80 -0.25 -9.05 -13.22
C VAL A 80 -0.58 -8.32 -14.51
N ASP A 81 -1.86 -7.94 -14.60
CA ASP A 81 -2.49 -7.39 -15.78
C ASP A 81 -1.58 -6.36 -16.43
N GLY A 82 -1.69 -6.21 -17.75
CA GLY A 82 -1.20 -5.01 -18.42
C GLY A 82 -1.55 -3.76 -17.61
N ASP A 83 -2.73 -3.73 -16.97
CA ASP A 83 -3.17 -2.67 -16.06
C ASP A 83 -2.27 -2.43 -14.83
N TYR A 84 -1.74 -3.48 -14.17
CA TYR A 84 -0.82 -3.29 -13.03
C TYR A 84 0.54 -2.76 -13.51
N GLN A 85 1.11 -3.37 -14.56
CA GLN A 85 2.40 -2.94 -15.11
C GLN A 85 2.29 -1.52 -15.67
N ASP A 86 1.23 -1.25 -16.43
CA ASP A 86 0.89 0.07 -16.97
C ASP A 86 0.68 1.08 -15.85
N PHE A 87 0.03 0.69 -14.75
CA PHE A 87 -0.16 1.57 -13.62
C PHE A 87 1.16 1.93 -12.95
N LEU A 88 2.06 0.97 -12.72
CA LEU A 88 3.39 1.27 -12.16
C LEU A 88 4.20 2.16 -13.10
N CYS A 89 4.13 1.92 -14.41
CA CYS A 89 4.71 2.78 -15.42
C CYS A 89 4.14 4.20 -15.35
N ARG A 90 2.81 4.35 -15.33
CA ARG A 90 2.12 5.65 -15.22
C ARG A 90 2.46 6.34 -13.91
N LEU A 91 2.52 5.61 -12.81
CA LEU A 91 2.89 6.13 -11.51
C LEU A 91 4.32 6.68 -11.57
N TYR A 92 5.29 5.90 -12.01
CA TYR A 92 6.68 6.35 -12.09
C TYR A 92 6.85 7.58 -13.01
N TRP A 93 6.41 7.48 -14.26
CA TRP A 93 6.58 8.54 -15.24
C TRP A 93 5.82 9.82 -14.88
N ARG A 94 4.67 9.70 -14.20
CA ARG A 94 3.97 10.90 -13.68
C ARG A 94 4.80 11.65 -12.63
N GLY A 95 5.58 10.95 -11.82
CA GLY A 95 6.49 11.56 -10.86
C GLY A 95 7.65 12.28 -11.55
N VAL A 96 8.19 11.68 -12.61
CA VAL A 96 9.25 12.26 -13.45
C VAL A 96 8.73 13.48 -14.23
N ASP A 97 7.60 13.36 -14.94
CA ASP A 97 6.98 14.42 -15.75
C ASP A 97 6.67 15.67 -14.92
N ASN A 98 6.22 15.46 -13.68
CA ASN A 98 5.93 16.54 -12.74
C ASN A 98 7.19 17.08 -12.03
N GLN A 99 8.39 16.62 -12.40
CA GLN A 99 9.69 17.00 -11.83
C GLN A 99 9.81 16.74 -10.31
N TYR A 100 9.02 15.81 -9.77
CA TYR A 100 9.11 15.39 -8.36
C TYR A 100 10.17 14.32 -8.14
N LEU A 101 10.31 13.45 -9.14
CA LEU A 101 11.37 12.45 -9.22
C LEU A 101 12.41 12.89 -10.24
N ALA A 102 13.67 12.72 -9.90
CA ALA A 102 14.70 12.56 -10.94
C ALA A 102 14.71 11.09 -11.38
N GLU A 103 14.96 10.85 -12.68
CA GLU A 103 14.91 9.51 -13.31
C GLU A 103 15.85 8.47 -12.67
N ASP A 104 16.77 8.90 -11.80
CA ASP A 104 17.75 8.09 -11.10
C ASP A 104 17.62 8.14 -9.56
N GLN A 105 16.64 8.87 -9.02
CA GLN A 105 16.48 9.07 -7.57
C GLN A 105 15.36 8.24 -6.95
N ALA A 106 14.51 7.62 -7.78
CA ALA A 106 13.38 6.84 -7.34
C ALA A 106 13.45 5.37 -7.73
N ILE A 107 12.86 4.52 -6.91
CA ILE A 107 12.56 3.13 -7.26
C ILE A 107 11.15 2.75 -6.83
N VAL A 108 10.60 1.77 -7.51
CA VAL A 108 9.31 1.13 -7.24
C VAL A 108 9.55 -0.34 -6.92
N ILE A 109 9.22 -0.74 -5.70
CA ILE A 109 9.24 -2.11 -5.23
C ILE A 109 7.82 -2.67 -5.32
N GLY A 110 7.60 -3.63 -6.22
CA GLY A 110 6.31 -4.31 -6.34
C GLY A 110 6.26 -5.54 -5.44
N VAL A 111 5.32 -5.58 -4.50
CA VAL A 111 5.12 -6.74 -3.61
C VAL A 111 4.18 -7.72 -4.30
N PHE A 112 4.71 -8.89 -4.65
CA PHE A 112 3.95 -10.00 -5.21
C PHE A 112 3.70 -11.05 -4.16
N TRP A 113 2.45 -11.50 -4.06
CA TRP A 113 2.06 -12.53 -3.09
C TRP A 113 0.95 -13.40 -3.69
N PRO A 114 0.78 -14.65 -3.23
CA PRO A 114 -0.23 -15.53 -3.75
C PRO A 114 -1.60 -15.02 -3.34
N SER A 115 -2.21 -14.16 -4.16
CA SER A 115 -3.47 -13.52 -3.85
C SER A 115 -4.66 -14.26 -4.49
N THR A 116 -4.54 -15.57 -4.71
CA THR A 116 -5.61 -16.47 -5.20
C THR A 116 -5.50 -17.82 -4.48
N ILE A 117 -6.58 -18.62 -4.46
CA ILE A 117 -6.51 -20.00 -3.94
C ILE A 117 -5.64 -20.85 -4.86
N LEU A 118 -5.92 -20.80 -6.16
CA LEU A 118 -5.21 -21.56 -7.17
C LEU A 118 -4.14 -20.67 -7.78
N ARG A 119 -2.88 -21.10 -7.72
CA ARG A 119 -1.77 -20.37 -8.36
C ARG A 119 -2.09 -20.14 -9.84
N ASN A 120 -1.87 -18.92 -10.31
CA ASN A 120 -2.04 -18.52 -11.72
C ASN A 120 -3.45 -18.67 -12.29
N HIS A 121 -4.46 -18.71 -11.42
CA HIS A 121 -5.87 -18.62 -11.81
C HIS A 121 -6.59 -17.64 -10.90
N GLU A 122 -7.46 -16.82 -11.48
CA GLU A 122 -8.45 -16.06 -10.72
C GLU A 122 -9.36 -17.03 -9.94
N ASP A 123 -9.81 -16.59 -8.77
CA ASP A 123 -10.71 -17.39 -7.96
C ASP A 123 -12.07 -17.53 -8.65
N PHE A 124 -12.54 -18.77 -8.81
CA PHE A 124 -13.86 -19.02 -9.39
C PHE A 124 -14.94 -18.25 -8.60
N PRO A 125 -15.88 -17.56 -9.27
CA PRO A 125 -16.88 -16.72 -8.58
C PRO A 125 -17.65 -17.43 -7.47
N LEU A 126 -17.92 -18.72 -7.63
CA LEU A 126 -18.67 -19.54 -6.67
C LEU A 126 -17.89 -19.89 -5.39
N ILE A 127 -16.56 -19.81 -5.40
CA ILE A 127 -15.73 -20.09 -4.20
C ILE A 127 -15.24 -18.81 -3.53
N LYS A 128 -15.55 -17.62 -4.08
CA LYS A 128 -15.10 -16.32 -3.56
C LYS A 128 -15.38 -16.10 -2.08
N PRO A 129 -16.54 -16.50 -1.50
CA PRO A 129 -16.75 -16.39 -0.05
C PRO A 129 -15.80 -17.27 0.77
N PHE A 130 -15.40 -18.44 0.26
CA PHE A 130 -14.46 -19.33 0.93
C PHE A 130 -13.01 -18.85 0.78
N SER A 131 -12.64 -18.39 -0.43
CA SER A 131 -11.32 -17.84 -0.68
C SER A 131 -11.08 -16.53 0.06
N TYR A 132 -12.13 -15.72 0.24
CA TYR A 132 -12.06 -14.46 0.98
C TYR A 132 -11.31 -14.61 2.31
N TYR A 133 -11.65 -15.59 3.15
CA TYR A 133 -11.01 -15.73 4.46
C TYR A 133 -9.56 -16.21 4.37
N ILE A 134 -9.29 -17.15 3.46
CA ILE A 134 -7.94 -17.66 3.23
C ILE A 134 -7.04 -16.53 2.75
N ILE A 135 -7.51 -15.76 1.76
CA ILE A 135 -6.77 -14.64 1.19
C ILE A 135 -6.65 -13.49 2.17
N ARG A 136 -7.69 -13.21 2.97
CA ARG A 136 -7.65 -12.22 4.05
C ARG A 136 -6.57 -12.57 5.08
N ALA A 137 -6.58 -13.81 5.59
CA ALA A 137 -5.59 -14.27 6.56
C ALA A 137 -4.17 -14.22 5.96
N ARG A 138 -4.03 -14.59 4.69
CA ARG A 138 -2.78 -14.50 3.96
C ARG A 138 -2.32 -13.05 3.79
N ALA A 139 -3.19 -12.11 3.44
CA ALA A 139 -2.85 -10.70 3.35
C ALA A 139 -2.34 -10.14 4.69
N ASP A 140 -2.95 -10.55 5.81
CA ASP A 140 -2.49 -10.24 7.16
C ASP A 140 -1.07 -10.83 7.39
N THR A 141 -0.81 -12.08 7.00
CA THR A 141 0.52 -12.71 7.06
C THR A 141 1.55 -11.97 6.19
N ILE A 142 1.22 -11.63 4.95
CA ILE A 142 2.13 -10.91 4.03
C ILE A 142 2.53 -9.56 4.60
N ALA A 143 1.59 -8.81 5.19
CA ALA A 143 1.92 -7.51 5.77
C ALA A 143 2.87 -7.62 6.96
N VAL A 144 2.70 -8.62 7.83
CA VAL A 144 3.51 -8.79 9.05
C VAL A 144 4.80 -9.55 8.77
N GLU A 145 4.72 -10.76 8.23
CA GLU A 145 5.88 -11.62 8.00
C GLU A 145 6.70 -11.15 6.78
N GLY A 146 6.03 -10.76 5.69
CA GLY A 146 6.70 -10.31 4.49
C GLY A 146 7.17 -8.86 4.58
N VAL A 147 6.23 -7.91 4.61
CA VAL A 147 6.53 -6.49 4.52
C VAL A 147 7.24 -5.99 5.78
N GLN A 148 6.64 -6.15 6.96
CA GLN A 148 7.20 -5.62 8.21
C GLN A 148 8.52 -6.28 8.63
N LYS A 149 8.60 -7.62 8.61
CA LYS A 149 9.76 -8.33 9.19
C LYS A 149 10.90 -8.61 8.20
N ARG A 150 10.65 -8.57 6.89
CA ARG A 150 11.65 -8.89 5.87
C ARG A 150 11.92 -7.70 4.97
N LEU A 151 10.92 -7.19 4.27
CA LEU A 151 11.11 -6.12 3.29
C LEU A 151 11.59 -4.81 3.91
N LEU A 152 10.85 -4.27 4.89
CA LEU A 152 11.19 -2.98 5.49
C LEU A 152 12.60 -3.00 6.12
N PRO A 153 12.99 -4.00 6.94
CA PRO A 153 14.36 -4.10 7.43
C PRO A 153 15.40 -4.21 6.30
N ALA A 154 15.16 -5.05 5.30
CA ALA A 154 16.11 -5.27 4.21
C ALA A 154 16.35 -4.01 3.36
N ILE A 155 15.37 -3.12 3.26
CA ILE A 155 15.46 -1.88 2.47
C ILE A 155 15.95 -0.70 3.34
N LEU A 156 15.40 -0.56 4.54
CA LEU A 156 15.58 0.65 5.35
C LEU A 156 16.76 0.54 6.33
N ASP A 157 17.09 -0.65 6.82
CA ASP A 157 18.23 -0.80 7.76
C ASP A 157 19.58 -0.74 7.03
N THR A 158 19.57 -0.87 5.69
CA THR A 158 20.78 -1.04 4.88
C THR A 158 21.11 0.14 3.99
N ALA A 159 20.28 1.18 3.95
CA ALA A 159 20.61 2.40 3.18
C ALA A 159 21.86 3.11 3.75
N GLU A 160 22.33 4.18 3.09
CA GLU A 160 23.50 4.95 3.53
C GLU A 160 23.14 6.06 4.54
N ARG A 161 23.92 6.15 5.64
CA ARG A 161 23.64 6.99 6.83
C ARG A 161 23.49 8.50 6.57
N ASP A 162 24.06 8.97 5.46
CA ASP A 162 24.15 10.39 5.14
C ASP A 162 23.15 10.80 4.04
N HIS A 163 22.22 9.91 3.66
CA HIS A 163 21.21 10.15 2.63
C HIS A 163 19.82 10.42 3.22
N GLU A 164 19.11 11.41 2.67
CA GLU A 164 17.73 11.72 3.03
C GLU A 164 16.76 10.82 2.25
N MET A 165 15.88 10.11 2.94
CA MET A 165 14.91 9.19 2.33
C MET A 165 13.46 9.66 2.45
N ARG A 166 12.69 9.43 1.39
CA ARG A 166 11.23 9.53 1.33
C ARG A 166 10.66 8.15 1.07
N LEU A 167 9.84 7.67 1.99
CA LEU A 167 9.18 6.38 1.91
C LEU A 167 7.71 6.58 1.53
N HIS A 168 7.27 5.86 0.50
CA HIS A 168 5.89 5.87 0.02
C HIS A 168 5.39 4.44 -0.03
N ILE A 169 4.45 4.08 0.82
CA ILE A 169 3.87 2.75 0.88
C ILE A 169 2.43 2.84 0.40
N ILE A 170 2.11 2.12 -0.67
CA ILE A 170 0.83 2.18 -1.35
C ILE A 170 0.25 0.76 -1.34
N GLY A 171 -0.90 0.58 -0.71
CA GLY A 171 -1.61 -0.69 -0.73
C GLY A 171 -2.95 -0.55 -1.41
N HIS A 172 -3.37 -1.56 -2.16
CA HIS A 172 -4.73 -1.65 -2.71
C HIS A 172 -5.53 -2.76 -2.03
N SER A 173 -6.79 -2.49 -1.66
CA SER A 173 -7.72 -3.53 -1.19
C SER A 173 -7.14 -4.33 -0.03
N PHE A 174 -7.01 -5.66 -0.17
CA PHE A 174 -6.34 -6.51 0.81
C PHE A 174 -4.85 -6.20 1.00
N GLY A 175 -4.16 -5.75 -0.05
CA GLY A 175 -2.78 -5.28 0.04
C GLY A 175 -2.62 -4.06 0.94
N ALA A 176 -3.69 -3.29 1.18
CA ALA A 176 -3.70 -2.16 2.10
C ALA A 176 -3.99 -2.55 3.55
N ARG A 177 -4.57 -3.74 3.78
CA ARG A 177 -5.32 -4.09 4.98
C ARG A 177 -4.53 -3.84 6.26
N ARG A 178 -3.34 -4.45 6.38
CA ARG A 178 -2.49 -4.37 7.57
C ARG A 178 -1.28 -3.45 7.41
N LEU A 179 -1.23 -2.63 6.36
CA LEU A 179 -0.03 -1.83 6.08
C LEU A 179 0.25 -0.79 7.16
N ILE A 180 -0.78 -0.10 7.67
CA ILE A 180 -0.57 0.88 8.74
C ILE A 180 0.05 0.20 9.96
N LYS A 181 -0.51 -0.94 10.38
CA LYS A 181 0.03 -1.70 11.51
C LYS A 181 1.46 -2.18 11.25
N ALA A 182 1.71 -2.77 10.09
CA ALA A 182 3.02 -3.29 9.69
C ALA A 182 4.10 -2.21 9.75
N VAL A 183 3.81 -1.05 9.16
CA VAL A 183 4.68 0.14 9.15
C VAL A 183 4.84 0.69 10.56
N SER A 184 3.74 0.81 11.29
CA SER A 184 3.71 1.26 12.68
C SER A 184 4.62 0.44 13.55
N ASP A 185 4.40 -0.87 13.59
CA ASP A 185 5.14 -1.79 14.44
C ASP A 185 6.62 -1.87 14.02
N TYR A 186 6.95 -1.71 12.73
CA TYR A 186 8.35 -1.57 12.29
C TYR A 186 8.97 -0.32 12.90
N PHE A 187 8.37 0.86 12.70
CA PHE A 187 8.94 2.10 13.22
C PHE A 187 8.95 2.16 14.74
N SER A 188 7.91 1.71 15.45
CA SER A 188 7.91 1.67 16.92
C SER A 188 9.01 0.78 17.48
N LYS A 189 9.33 -0.36 16.83
CA LYS A 189 10.45 -1.23 17.22
C LYS A 189 11.80 -0.63 16.85
N SER A 190 11.92 -0.04 15.66
CA SER A 190 13.18 0.53 15.15
C SER A 190 13.53 1.88 15.79
N ILE A 191 12.55 2.64 16.28
CA ILE A 191 12.76 3.88 17.06
C ILE A 191 13.43 3.57 18.41
N ILE A 192 13.24 2.36 18.94
CA ILE A 192 13.88 1.92 20.18
C ILE A 192 15.37 1.58 19.96
N ASP A 193 15.84 1.39 18.72
CA ASP A 193 17.26 1.19 18.41
C ASP A 193 17.63 1.60 16.96
N LYS A 194 18.33 2.73 16.81
CA LYS A 194 19.29 2.98 15.70
C LYS A 194 18.76 3.00 14.26
N LEU A 195 17.68 3.73 13.95
CA LEU A 195 17.43 4.06 12.53
C LEU A 195 18.66 4.78 11.93
N PRO A 196 19.33 4.22 10.90
CA PRO A 196 20.62 4.74 10.47
C PRO A 196 20.50 6.06 9.67
N HIS A 197 19.28 6.44 9.23
CA HIS A 197 19.01 7.45 8.20
C HIS A 197 18.04 8.55 8.64
N TYR A 198 18.00 9.62 7.84
CA TYR A 198 17.03 10.71 7.98
C TYR A 198 15.86 10.49 7.03
N PHE A 199 14.67 10.26 7.57
CA PHE A 199 13.45 10.25 6.76
C PHE A 199 12.86 11.65 6.72
N SER A 200 12.72 12.21 5.52
CA SER A 200 12.01 13.47 5.32
C SER A 200 10.52 13.27 5.04
N SER A 201 10.07 12.07 4.68
CA SER A 201 8.64 11.74 4.71
C SER A 201 8.40 10.24 4.74
N VAL A 202 7.33 9.82 5.41
CA VAL A 202 6.74 8.49 5.35
C VAL A 202 5.28 8.65 4.99
N ASN A 203 4.88 8.15 3.84
CA ASN A 203 3.53 8.30 3.31
C ASN A 203 2.91 6.93 3.16
N VAL A 204 1.72 6.75 3.71
CA VAL A 204 0.94 5.51 3.54
C VAL A 204 -0.34 5.87 2.78
N VAL A 205 -0.48 5.35 1.56
CA VAL A 205 -1.68 5.53 0.74
C VAL A 205 -2.44 4.21 0.69
N LEU A 206 -3.64 4.21 1.24
CA LEU A 206 -4.55 3.08 1.23
C LEU A 206 -5.56 3.30 0.10
N LEU A 207 -5.40 2.58 -1.00
CA LEU A 207 -6.30 2.63 -2.15
C LEU A 207 -7.42 1.61 -1.94
N LEU A 208 -8.64 2.10 -1.76
CA LEU A 208 -9.84 1.25 -1.58
C LEU A 208 -9.59 0.10 -0.58
N PRO A 209 -9.09 0.37 0.64
CA PRO A 209 -8.68 -0.68 1.58
C PRO A 209 -9.84 -1.56 2.07
N ALA A 210 -9.60 -2.86 2.14
CA ALA A 210 -10.50 -3.86 2.71
C ALA A 210 -10.33 -3.96 4.25
N ILE A 211 -10.58 -2.85 4.95
CA ILE A 211 -10.35 -2.67 6.39
C ILE A 211 -11.67 -2.40 7.12
N GLU A 212 -11.81 -3.01 8.29
CA GLU A 212 -12.94 -2.76 9.20
C GLU A 212 -12.82 -1.35 9.82
N PRO A 213 -13.90 -0.54 9.87
CA PRO A 213 -13.86 0.78 10.50
C PRO A 213 -13.38 0.74 11.96
N GLY A 214 -12.66 1.78 12.38
CA GLY A 214 -12.30 2.01 13.78
C GLY A 214 -11.20 1.12 14.39
N ILE A 215 -11.08 -0.17 14.01
CA ILE A 215 -10.11 -1.08 14.65
C ILE A 215 -8.68 -0.81 14.19
N GLU A 216 -8.45 -0.68 12.88
CA GLU A 216 -7.12 -0.41 12.32
C GLU A 216 -6.69 1.04 12.55
N ASN A 217 -7.65 1.97 12.49
CA ASN A 217 -7.40 3.39 12.68
C ASN A 217 -7.21 3.77 14.14
N SER A 218 -7.79 3.03 15.11
CA SER A 218 -7.36 3.16 16.50
C SER A 218 -5.87 2.80 16.63
N GLN A 219 -5.37 1.78 15.93
CA GLN A 219 -3.94 1.45 15.94
C GLN A 219 -3.11 2.51 15.21
N ALA A 220 -3.56 3.03 14.07
CA ALA A 220 -2.92 4.13 13.37
C ALA A 220 -2.84 5.41 14.23
N SER A 221 -3.93 5.75 14.90
CA SER A 221 -4.02 6.90 15.80
C SER A 221 -3.15 6.69 17.03
N GLN A 222 -3.18 5.51 17.64
CA GLN A 222 -2.28 5.14 18.75
C GLN A 222 -0.82 5.21 18.31
N PHE A 223 -0.48 4.70 17.13
CA PHE A 223 0.86 4.81 16.57
C PHE A 223 1.30 6.25 16.37
N ILE A 224 0.44 7.10 15.80
CA ILE A 224 0.73 8.53 15.61
C ILE A 224 0.91 9.20 16.97
N LEU A 225 0.10 8.86 17.97
CA LEU A 225 0.23 9.38 19.34
C LEU A 225 1.52 8.89 20.01
N GLU A 226 1.84 7.59 19.92
CA GLU A 226 3.04 6.96 20.47
C GLU A 226 4.31 7.54 19.82
N ILE A 227 4.33 7.65 18.49
CA ILE A 227 5.38 8.36 17.77
C ILE A 227 5.42 9.80 18.27
N ASN A 228 4.34 10.57 18.22
CA ASN A 228 4.38 11.97 18.66
C ASN A 228 4.89 12.14 20.10
N GLN A 229 4.55 11.23 21.02
CA GLN A 229 4.98 11.24 22.41
C GLN A 229 6.47 10.89 22.55
N VAL A 230 6.90 9.75 21.99
CA VAL A 230 8.32 9.34 21.96
C VAL A 230 9.15 10.40 21.23
N LEU A 231 8.56 11.05 20.21
CA LEU A 231 9.20 12.10 19.46
C LEU A 231 9.29 13.43 20.21
N GLY A 232 8.27 13.82 20.99
CA GLY A 232 8.30 14.98 21.86
C GLY A 232 9.27 14.88 23.04
N GLU A 233 9.51 13.68 23.57
CA GLU A 233 10.40 13.49 24.74
C GLU A 233 11.90 13.49 24.41
N MET A 234 12.30 13.21 23.17
CA MET A 234 13.72 13.07 22.76
C MET A 234 14.27 14.25 21.95
N ASP A 235 13.86 15.47 22.28
CA ASP A 235 14.04 16.69 21.47
C ASP A 235 15.49 17.24 21.38
N ARG A 236 16.51 16.38 21.50
CA ARG A 236 17.93 16.76 21.33
C ARG A 236 18.72 15.94 20.32
N VAL A 237 18.14 14.91 19.66
CA VAL A 237 18.92 14.00 18.78
C VAL A 237 18.24 13.66 17.43
N ARG A 238 17.07 14.22 17.08
CA ARG A 238 16.16 13.55 16.13
C ARG A 238 16.51 13.61 14.62
N ARG A 239 16.36 12.45 13.97
CA ARG A 239 16.50 12.17 12.52
C ARG A 239 15.18 11.96 11.76
N MET A 240 14.03 11.98 12.45
CA MET A 240 12.70 12.01 11.84
C MET A 240 11.81 12.84 12.75
N LYS A 241 11.15 13.88 12.21
CA LYS A 241 10.16 14.66 12.95
C LYS A 241 8.74 14.11 12.74
N PRO A 242 7.85 14.16 13.72
CA PRO A 242 6.54 13.52 13.64
C PRO A 242 5.68 13.97 12.43
N GLU A 243 5.77 15.24 12.05
CA GLU A 243 5.09 15.85 10.89
C GLU A 243 5.35 15.19 9.53
N HIS A 244 6.32 14.27 9.47
CA HIS A 244 6.71 13.58 8.24
C HIS A 244 5.89 12.30 7.96
N LEU A 245 5.11 11.77 8.92
CA LEU A 245 4.22 10.63 8.70
C LEU A 245 2.82 11.09 8.27
N ARG A 246 2.35 10.61 7.12
CA ARG A 246 1.01 10.94 6.57
C ARG A 246 0.30 9.70 6.07
N ILE A 247 -0.99 9.59 6.37
CA ILE A 247 -1.83 8.47 5.97
C ILE A 247 -3.01 8.99 5.16
N PHE A 248 -3.23 8.41 3.98
CA PHE A 248 -4.32 8.79 3.08
C PHE A 248 -5.18 7.57 2.80
N ASN A 249 -6.43 7.60 3.26
CA ASN A 249 -7.46 6.62 2.93
C ASN A 249 -8.22 7.07 1.68
N VAL A 250 -7.83 6.59 0.52
CA VAL A 250 -8.53 6.86 -0.74
C VAL A 250 -9.70 5.89 -0.85
N TYR A 251 -10.91 6.43 -0.78
CA TYR A 251 -12.13 5.64 -0.74
C TYR A 251 -13.11 6.08 -1.83
N SER A 252 -14.01 5.18 -2.21
CA SER A 252 -15.14 5.51 -3.06
C SER A 252 -16.41 4.78 -2.66
N GLU A 253 -17.49 5.52 -2.54
CA GLU A 253 -18.83 5.00 -2.28
C GLU A 253 -19.38 4.14 -3.44
N ARG A 254 -18.74 4.21 -4.61
CA ARG A 254 -19.06 3.43 -5.82
C ARG A 254 -18.32 2.09 -5.87
N ASP A 255 -17.41 1.84 -4.93
CA ASP A 255 -16.69 0.57 -4.85
C ASP A 255 -17.61 -0.56 -4.38
N TRP A 256 -18.12 -1.33 -5.34
CA TRP A 256 -19.01 -2.44 -5.06
C TRP A 256 -18.38 -3.52 -4.17
N ALA A 257 -17.09 -3.82 -4.32
CA ALA A 257 -16.43 -4.89 -3.57
C ALA A 257 -16.38 -4.54 -2.09
N ASN A 258 -15.92 -3.34 -1.77
CA ASN A 258 -15.84 -2.86 -0.38
C ASN A 258 -17.19 -2.48 0.23
N ARG A 259 -18.16 -2.09 -0.61
CA ARG A 259 -19.49 -1.68 -0.15
C ARG A 259 -20.42 -2.85 0.11
N PHE A 260 -20.30 -3.95 -0.62
CA PHE A 260 -21.26 -5.07 -0.55
C PHE A 260 -20.59 -6.41 -0.29
N LEU A 261 -19.58 -6.80 -1.08
CA LEU A 261 -18.92 -8.10 -0.93
C LEU A 261 -18.22 -8.22 0.43
N PHE A 262 -17.52 -7.17 0.86
CA PHE A 262 -16.84 -7.13 2.16
C PHE A 262 -17.83 -7.30 3.33
N PRO A 263 -18.90 -6.49 3.49
CA PRO A 263 -19.87 -6.69 4.57
C PRO A 263 -20.54 -8.06 4.57
N ILE A 264 -20.89 -8.59 3.39
CA ILE A 264 -21.49 -9.92 3.27
C ILE A 264 -20.51 -10.98 3.82
N SER A 265 -19.24 -10.86 3.45
CA SER A 265 -18.20 -11.78 3.90
C SER A 265 -17.91 -11.62 5.40
N GLU A 266 -18.00 -10.42 5.98
CA GLU A 266 -17.89 -10.24 7.44
C GLU A 266 -19.12 -10.80 8.20
N ALA A 267 -20.33 -10.64 7.66
CA ALA A 267 -21.55 -11.16 8.27
C ALA A 267 -21.56 -12.69 8.37
N LEU A 268 -21.02 -13.38 7.36
CA LEU A 268 -20.83 -14.83 7.37
C LEU A 268 -19.89 -15.30 8.51
N ASN A 269 -19.12 -14.39 9.10
CA ASN A 269 -18.25 -14.63 10.25
C ASN A 269 -18.83 -14.08 11.57
N PHE A 270 -20.15 -13.88 11.64
CA PHE A 270 -20.87 -13.35 12.81
C PHE A 270 -20.38 -11.97 13.30
N LYS A 271 -19.74 -11.19 12.42
CA LYS A 271 -19.39 -9.78 12.68
C LYS A 271 -20.50 -8.86 12.20
N MET A 272 -20.59 -7.67 12.79
CA MET A 272 -21.52 -6.65 12.30
C MET A 272 -21.11 -6.20 10.88
N PRO A 273 -22.04 -6.19 9.91
CA PRO A 273 -21.74 -5.83 8.53
C PRO A 273 -21.57 -4.32 8.40
N TYR A 274 -20.34 -3.85 8.54
CA TYR A 274 -19.95 -2.49 8.19
C TYR A 274 -19.31 -2.49 6.81
N CYS A 275 -19.60 -1.45 6.01
CA CYS A 275 -18.79 -1.17 4.83
C CYS A 275 -17.34 -0.93 5.25
N SER A 276 -16.40 -1.37 4.41
CA SER A 276 -14.98 -1.14 4.70
C SER A 276 -14.67 0.36 4.57
N ILE A 277 -13.57 0.81 5.20
CA ILE A 277 -13.15 2.21 5.09
C ILE A 277 -12.79 2.61 3.64
N GLY A 278 -12.54 1.64 2.76
CA GLY A 278 -12.35 1.85 1.32
C GLY A 278 -13.63 2.17 0.55
N ALA A 279 -14.81 1.92 1.13
CA ALA A 279 -16.10 2.31 0.57
C ALA A 279 -16.76 3.48 1.31
N CYS A 280 -16.52 3.63 2.62
CA CYS A 280 -17.24 4.60 3.44
C CYS A 280 -16.36 5.66 4.11
N GLY A 281 -15.04 5.56 3.96
CA GLY A 281 -14.12 6.39 4.70
C GLY A 281 -13.95 5.92 6.16
N GLU A 282 -12.96 6.47 6.83
CA GLU A 282 -12.77 6.34 8.27
C GLU A 282 -13.58 7.42 9.01
N PRO A 283 -14.55 7.08 9.87
CA PRO A 283 -15.40 8.07 10.53
C PRO A 283 -14.66 9.16 11.31
N SER A 284 -13.50 8.85 11.88
CA SER A 284 -12.70 9.80 12.68
C SER A 284 -11.81 10.75 11.86
N ALA A 285 -11.67 10.56 10.55
CA ALA A 285 -10.75 11.31 9.71
C ALA A 285 -11.46 12.39 8.87
N PRO A 286 -10.86 13.59 8.72
CA PRO A 286 -11.38 14.63 7.83
C PRO A 286 -11.38 14.17 6.38
N VAL A 287 -12.33 14.71 5.60
CA VAL A 287 -12.55 14.33 4.20
C VAL A 287 -12.03 15.39 3.24
N LEU A 288 -11.08 15.01 2.41
CA LEU A 288 -10.64 15.71 1.21
C LEU A 288 -11.50 15.24 0.03
N THR A 289 -12.00 16.18 -0.77
CA THR A 289 -12.79 15.87 -1.97
C THR A 289 -11.94 16.03 -3.22
N VAL A 290 -12.18 15.14 -4.19
CA VAL A 290 -11.44 15.09 -5.45
C VAL A 290 -12.37 15.48 -6.62
N ASP A 291 -11.92 16.39 -7.49
CA ASP A 291 -12.62 16.75 -8.72
C ASP A 291 -12.49 15.68 -9.83
N GLU A 292 -13.16 15.89 -10.96
CA GLU A 292 -13.11 14.96 -12.10
C GLU A 292 -11.71 14.81 -12.74
N ALA A 293 -10.82 15.77 -12.51
CA ALA A 293 -9.43 15.74 -12.97
C ALA A 293 -8.51 14.97 -12.01
N GLY A 294 -8.98 14.56 -10.83
CA GLY A 294 -8.16 13.93 -9.81
C GLY A 294 -7.41 14.94 -8.93
N THR A 295 -7.92 16.17 -8.82
CA THR A 295 -7.36 17.25 -7.98
C THR A 295 -8.12 17.35 -6.67
N ILE A 296 -7.37 17.57 -5.59
CA ILE A 296 -7.93 17.86 -4.28
C ILE A 296 -8.38 19.31 -4.25
N ASN A 297 -9.66 19.55 -3.94
CA ASN A 297 -10.26 20.88 -3.98
C ASN A 297 -9.73 21.78 -2.85
N GLU A 298 -9.70 21.25 -1.63
CA GLU A 298 -9.27 21.96 -0.43
C GLU A 298 -8.55 21.01 0.52
N TRP A 299 -7.45 21.46 1.11
CA TRP A 299 -6.70 20.72 2.12
C TRP A 299 -7.17 21.10 3.52
N THR A 300 -7.69 20.13 4.26
CA THR A 300 -8.02 20.32 5.67
C THR A 300 -6.81 19.97 6.54
N PRO A 301 -6.33 20.86 7.42
CA PRO A 301 -5.30 20.48 8.38
C PRO A 301 -5.77 19.34 9.28
N ASN A 302 -4.88 18.40 9.61
CA ASN A 302 -5.22 17.30 10.50
C ASN A 302 -4.07 16.92 11.43
N ILE A 303 -4.28 17.12 12.73
CA ILE A 303 -3.35 16.70 13.79
C ILE A 303 -3.23 15.17 13.83
N GLY A 304 -4.33 14.46 13.52
CA GLY A 304 -4.37 13.00 13.46
C GLY A 304 -3.70 12.41 12.21
N ARG A 305 -3.26 13.26 11.26
CA ARG A 305 -2.49 12.89 10.05
C ARG A 305 -3.04 11.75 9.20
N ILE A 306 -4.33 11.46 9.33
CA ILE A 306 -5.08 10.51 8.51
C ILE A 306 -6.14 11.29 7.76
N TRP A 307 -6.11 11.30 6.43
CA TRP A 307 -7.15 11.94 5.63
C TRP A 307 -7.96 10.90 4.89
N ASN A 308 -9.27 11.06 4.91
CA ASN A 308 -10.12 10.44 3.92
C ASN A 308 -10.01 11.24 2.62
N VAL A 309 -9.81 10.55 1.50
CA VAL A 309 -9.78 11.14 0.17
C VAL A 309 -10.94 10.53 -0.61
N ARG A 310 -12.05 11.28 -0.71
CA ARG A 310 -13.24 10.83 -1.43
C ARG A 310 -13.01 10.96 -2.93
N ALA A 311 -12.85 9.82 -3.61
CA ALA A 311 -12.45 9.75 -5.01
C ALA A 311 -13.59 9.31 -5.96
N ASP A 312 -14.85 9.50 -5.57
CA ASP A 312 -16.03 9.08 -6.35
C ASP A 312 -16.08 9.64 -7.78
N SER A 313 -15.48 10.80 -8.01
CA SER A 313 -15.40 11.47 -9.31
C SER A 313 -14.48 10.74 -10.31
N ILE A 314 -13.52 9.95 -9.83
CA ILE A 314 -12.52 9.27 -10.67
C ILE A 314 -12.47 7.74 -10.47
N ILE A 315 -13.05 7.23 -9.38
CA ILE A 315 -13.23 5.81 -9.10
C ILE A 315 -14.73 5.47 -9.21
N SER A 316 -15.05 4.57 -10.11
CA SER A 316 -16.39 4.02 -10.31
C SER A 316 -16.47 2.50 -10.08
N SER A 317 -15.32 1.83 -9.96
CA SER A 317 -15.21 0.39 -9.72
C SER A 317 -13.97 0.08 -8.87
N HIS A 318 -13.94 -1.10 -8.23
CA HIS A 318 -12.82 -1.53 -7.39
C HIS A 318 -11.47 -1.62 -8.14
N SER A 319 -11.53 -1.92 -9.44
CA SER A 319 -10.35 -2.09 -10.31
C SER A 319 -9.93 -0.80 -11.00
N ASP A 320 -10.68 0.31 -10.83
CA ASP A 320 -10.36 1.61 -11.45
C ASP A 320 -9.04 2.21 -10.95
N ILE A 321 -8.43 1.62 -9.92
CA ILE A 321 -7.18 2.07 -9.31
C ILE A 321 -6.01 2.15 -10.31
N TYR A 322 -6.07 1.42 -11.42
CA TYR A 322 -5.02 1.41 -12.44
C TYR A 322 -5.11 2.59 -13.43
N LYS A 323 -6.15 3.43 -13.33
CA LYS A 323 -6.34 4.59 -14.22
C LYS A 323 -5.28 5.67 -13.96
N GLY A 324 -4.85 6.36 -15.01
CA GLY A 324 -3.84 7.43 -14.91
C GLY A 324 -4.22 8.61 -13.98
N ARG A 325 -5.52 8.87 -13.80
CA ARG A 325 -6.01 9.87 -12.83
C ARG A 325 -5.65 9.49 -11.38
N ILE A 326 -5.62 8.19 -11.07
CA ILE A 326 -5.24 7.69 -9.74
C ILE A 326 -3.75 7.85 -9.50
N ALA A 327 -2.90 7.55 -10.48
CA ALA A 327 -1.47 7.83 -10.42
C ALA A 327 -1.20 9.33 -10.15
N GLY A 328 -1.94 10.22 -10.82
CA GLY A 328 -1.88 11.66 -10.57
C GLY A 328 -2.31 12.07 -9.15
N LEU A 329 -3.41 11.50 -8.65
CA LEU A 329 -3.88 11.74 -7.28
C LEU A 329 -2.84 11.29 -6.24
N ILE A 330 -2.26 10.10 -6.40
CA ILE A 330 -1.24 9.57 -5.48
C ILE A 330 -0.06 10.54 -5.35
N TRP A 331 0.45 11.06 -6.47
CA TRP A 331 1.53 12.04 -6.44
C TRP A 331 1.14 13.29 -5.67
N LYS A 332 -0.06 13.85 -5.92
CA LYS A 332 -0.55 15.01 -5.16
C LYS A 332 -0.59 14.74 -3.65
N LEU A 333 -0.99 13.54 -3.24
CA LEU A 333 -1.04 13.15 -1.82
C LEU A 333 0.36 13.07 -1.21
N ILE A 334 1.29 12.38 -1.86
CA ILE A 334 2.61 12.12 -1.29
C ILE A 334 3.59 13.31 -1.41
N THR A 335 3.31 14.29 -2.29
CA THR A 335 4.15 15.49 -2.47
C THR A 335 3.57 16.76 -1.88
N ALA A 336 2.38 16.71 -1.27
CA ALA A 336 1.77 17.88 -0.63
C ALA A 336 2.74 18.51 0.38
N LYS A 337 3.08 19.79 0.23
CA LYS A 337 4.02 20.46 1.14
C LYS A 337 3.34 21.02 2.41
N GLU A 338 2.00 21.17 2.41
CA GLU A 338 1.26 22.09 3.30
C GLU A 338 0.55 21.44 4.51
N LEU A 339 1.05 20.32 5.04
CA LEU A 339 0.37 19.65 6.17
C LEU A 339 1.15 19.73 7.49
N ALA A 340 2.26 20.48 7.53
CA ALA A 340 3.02 20.69 8.75
C ALA A 340 2.22 21.61 9.70
N PRO A 341 1.94 21.19 10.95
CA PRO A 341 1.26 22.03 11.94
C PRO A 341 2.00 23.33 12.29
N SER A 342 3.23 23.52 11.82
CA SER A 342 4.01 24.75 12.05
C SER A 342 3.39 26.00 11.43
N ASP A 343 2.49 25.83 10.45
CA ASP A 343 1.73 26.94 9.85
C ASP A 343 0.41 27.22 10.57
N LEU A 344 0.08 26.43 11.60
CA LEU A 344 -1.03 26.69 12.51
C LEU A 344 -0.48 27.27 13.80
N GLU A 345 -0.80 28.53 14.09
CA GLU A 345 -0.60 29.20 15.39
C GLU A 345 -1.40 28.55 16.54
N ILE A 346 -1.46 27.22 16.63
CA ILE A 346 -2.28 26.46 17.60
C ILE A 346 -1.43 25.86 18.73
N THR A 347 -0.09 25.98 18.68
CA THR A 347 0.79 25.58 19.79
C THR A 347 0.78 26.54 20.98
N ARG A 348 0.01 27.64 20.96
CA ARG A 348 -0.12 28.56 22.11
C ARG A 348 -1.36 28.37 22.98
N SER A 349 -2.30 27.48 22.64
CA SER A 349 -3.56 27.36 23.42
C SER A 349 -3.74 26.05 24.18
N LEU A 350 -2.72 25.17 24.21
CA LEU A 350 -2.76 23.91 24.97
C LEU A 350 -1.52 23.77 25.84
N THR A 351 -1.31 24.75 26.71
CA THR A 351 -0.66 24.55 28.01
C THR A 351 -1.69 24.92 29.08
N PRO A 352 -1.88 24.12 30.14
CA PRO A 352 -2.79 24.45 31.25
C PRO A 352 -2.48 25.81 31.89
#